data_AF-A0A9E5D6W2-F1
#
_entry.id   AF-A0A9E5D6W2-F1
#
_cell.length_a   1.000
_cell.length_b   1.000
_cell.length_c   1.000
_cell.angle_alpha   90.00
_cell.angle_beta   90.00
_cell.angle_gamma   90.00
#
_symmetry.space_group_name_H-M   'P 1'
#
loop_
_entity.id
_entity.type
_entity.pdbx_description
1 polymer ?
#
loop_
_entity_poly.entity_id
_entity_poly.type
_entity_poly.pdbx_seq_one_letter_code
_entity_poly.pdbx_strand_id
1 'polypeptide(L)'
;MAISQLEQAMATLRLGLAEMRNKEDQLDALISQFQTQLRRLPRQVVYGETSLDLSLTAMGEIEERLDDAVANRRRLQAIKDTATQELEALQLLKRVDEARTQLATLQNGTGVGDDVDSEIRKLEGFIAANSRQAEQAITDRFRERTSERVSGDRPAG
;
A
#
# COMPACT_ATOMS: atom_id res chain seq x y z
N MET A 1 6.97 -11.44 28.50
CA MET A 1 6.12 -10.42 27.84
C MET A 1 6.54 -10.35 26.39
N ALA A 2 5.83 -11.09 25.53
CA ALA A 2 5.99 -10.96 24.09
C ALA A 2 5.33 -9.65 23.69
N ILE A 3 6.02 -8.80 22.95
CA ILE A 3 5.35 -7.84 22.08
C ILE A 3 4.28 -8.64 21.33
N SER A 4 3.02 -8.22 21.41
CA SER A 4 1.91 -8.96 20.80
C SER A 4 2.30 -9.29 19.35
N GLN A 5 2.09 -10.52 18.87
CA GLN A 5 2.49 -10.90 17.50
C GLN A 5 1.95 -9.92 16.45
N LEU A 6 0.79 -9.32 16.73
CA LEU A 6 0.19 -8.23 15.96
C LEU A 6 1.04 -6.94 15.97
N GLU A 7 1.57 -6.55 17.13
CA GLU A 7 2.47 -5.39 17.26
C GLU A 7 3.80 -5.62 16.56
N GLN A 8 4.34 -6.84 16.63
CA GLN A 8 5.52 -7.23 15.89
C GLN A 8 5.28 -7.15 14.37
N ALA A 9 4.17 -7.71 13.88
CA ALA A 9 3.79 -7.65 12.47
C ALA A 9 3.62 -6.20 11.98
N MET A 10 2.93 -5.34 12.74
CA MET A 10 2.80 -3.92 12.40
C MET A 10 4.16 -3.20 12.41
N ALA A 11 5.05 -3.52 13.34
CA ALA A 11 6.39 -2.92 13.38
C ALA A 11 7.21 -3.31 12.13
N THR A 12 7.15 -4.58 11.73
CA THR A 12 7.78 -5.06 10.49
C THR A 12 7.22 -4.36 9.26
N LEU A 13 5.89 -4.20 9.14
CA LEU A 13 5.28 -3.48 8.03
C LEU A 13 5.67 -2.00 8.00
N ARG A 14 5.73 -1.32 9.15
CA ARG A 14 6.17 0.07 9.23
C ARG A 14 7.62 0.24 8.79
N LEU A 15 8.50 -0.66 9.21
CA LEU A 15 9.90 -0.67 8.77
C LEU A 15 9.99 -0.91 7.26
N GLY A 16 9.28 -1.92 6.75
CA GLY A 16 9.23 -2.22 5.32
C GLY A 16 8.69 -1.06 4.48
N LEU A 17 7.66 -0.35 4.95
CA LEU A 17 7.13 0.84 4.27
C LEU A 17 8.15 1.99 4.23
N ALA A 18 8.96 2.15 5.29
CA ALA A 18 10.03 3.14 5.30
C ALA A 18 11.13 2.79 4.27
N GLU A 19 11.50 1.50 4.18
CA GLU A 19 12.44 1.01 3.16
C GLU A 19 11.89 1.21 1.74
N MET A 20 10.60 0.90 1.52
CA MET A 20 9.94 1.12 0.24
C MET A 20 9.93 2.59 -0.16
N ARG A 21 9.67 3.50 0.78
CA ARG A 21 9.73 4.94 0.55
C ARG A 21 11.14 5.41 0.16
N ASN A 22 12.17 4.92 0.85
CA ASN A 22 13.55 5.24 0.46
C ASN A 22 13.87 4.73 -0.94
N LYS A 23 13.40 3.53 -1.31
CA LYS A 23 13.60 2.98 -2.66
C LYS A 23 12.84 3.74 -3.72
N GLU A 24 11.66 4.26 -3.38
CA GLU A 24 10.83 5.11 -4.21
C GLU A 24 11.57 6.39 -4.60
N ASP A 25 12.08 7.11 -3.60
CA ASP A 25 12.86 8.35 -3.79
C ASP A 25 14.10 8.10 -4.67
N GLN A 26 14.78 6.96 -4.48
CA GLN A 26 15.92 6.56 -5.31
C GLN A 26 15.53 6.33 -6.78
N LEU A 27 14.42 5.63 -7.03
CA LEU A 27 13.95 5.36 -8.39
C LEU A 27 13.48 6.64 -9.07
N ASP A 28 12.77 7.51 -8.36
CA ASP A 28 12.30 8.79 -8.90
C ASP A 28 13.49 9.71 -9.26
N ALA A 29 14.54 9.71 -8.44
CA ALA A 29 15.80 10.41 -8.77
C ALA A 29 16.48 9.85 -10.02
N LEU A 30 16.58 8.52 -10.16
CA LEU A 30 17.16 7.86 -11.33
C LEU A 30 16.38 8.17 -12.61
N ILE A 31 15.04 8.07 -12.54
CA ILE A 31 14.15 8.39 -13.67
C ILE A 31 14.37 9.84 -14.13
N SER A 32 14.38 10.80 -13.20
CA SER A 32 14.64 12.21 -13.50
C SER A 32 16.02 12.45 -14.12
N GLN A 33 17.04 11.74 -13.62
CA GLN A 33 18.40 11.79 -14.16
C GLN A 33 18.45 11.30 -15.61
N PHE A 34 17.91 10.11 -15.91
CA PHE A 34 17.92 9.55 -17.27
C PHE A 34 17.14 10.43 -18.25
N GLN A 35 15.96 10.93 -17.85
CA GLN A 35 15.20 11.88 -18.65
C GLN A 35 16.00 13.16 -18.95
N THR A 36 16.77 13.65 -17.97
CA THR A 36 17.63 14.83 -18.16
C THR A 36 18.78 14.53 -19.12
N GLN A 37 19.39 13.34 -19.04
CA GLN A 37 20.46 12.92 -19.96
C GLN A 37 19.94 12.82 -21.39
N LEU A 38 18.78 12.18 -21.61
CA LEU A 38 18.16 12.07 -22.94
C LEU A 38 17.85 13.44 -23.55
N ARG A 39 17.39 14.42 -22.75
CA ARG A 39 17.13 15.78 -23.25
C ARG A 39 18.40 16.54 -23.67
N ARG A 40 19.57 16.16 -23.16
CA ARG A 40 20.84 16.86 -23.43
C ARG A 40 21.56 16.33 -24.66
N LEU A 41 21.52 15.02 -24.90
CA LEU A 41 22.25 14.35 -25.98
C LEU A 41 22.01 14.95 -27.38
N PRO A 42 20.78 15.27 -27.79
CA PRO A 42 20.54 15.91 -29.10
C PRO A 42 21.27 17.24 -29.27
N ARG A 43 21.36 18.04 -28.20
CA ARG A 43 22.07 19.34 -28.24
C ARG A 43 23.57 19.12 -28.44
N GLN A 44 24.15 18.12 -27.79
CA GLN A 44 25.57 17.78 -27.91
C GLN A 44 25.93 17.39 -29.35
N VAL A 45 25.06 16.62 -30.02
CA VAL A 45 25.24 16.29 -31.45
C VAL A 45 25.15 17.52 -32.33
N VAL A 46 24.13 18.38 -32.13
CA VAL A 46 23.92 19.59 -32.93
C VAL A 46 25.12 20.55 -32.84
N TYR A 47 25.74 20.68 -31.67
CA TYR A 47 26.90 21.53 -31.47
C TYR A 47 28.25 20.83 -31.73
N GLY A 48 28.22 19.57 -32.21
CA GLY A 48 29.44 18.83 -32.57
C GLY A 48 30.28 18.36 -31.38
N GLU A 49 29.73 18.34 -30.18
CA GLU A 49 30.41 17.86 -28.96
C GLU A 49 30.50 16.31 -28.92
N THR A 50 29.65 15.61 -29.66
CA THR A 50 29.62 14.13 -29.74
C THR A 50 29.13 13.69 -31.12
N SER A 51 29.63 12.56 -31.62
CA SER A 51 29.18 12.03 -32.91
C SER A 51 27.75 11.51 -32.84
N LEU A 52 27.06 11.50 -33.98
CA LEU A 52 25.70 10.98 -34.08
C LEU A 52 25.60 9.53 -33.61
N ASP A 53 26.49 8.64 -34.09
CA ASP A 53 26.45 7.22 -33.76
C ASP A 53 26.67 6.94 -32.27
N LEU A 54 27.61 7.67 -31.64
CA LEU A 54 27.85 7.59 -30.20
C LEU A 54 26.63 8.07 -29.41
N SER A 55 26.01 9.18 -29.84
CA SER A 55 24.81 9.70 -29.19
C SER A 55 23.62 8.76 -29.33
N LEU A 56 23.38 8.16 -30.50
CA LEU A 56 22.28 7.22 -30.69
C LEU A 56 22.47 5.96 -29.85
N THR A 57 23.70 5.44 -29.77
CA THR A 57 24.04 4.30 -28.90
C THR A 57 23.76 4.64 -27.44
N ALA A 58 24.26 5.78 -26.96
CA ALA A 58 24.04 6.23 -25.59
C ALA A 58 22.56 6.48 -25.29
N MET A 59 21.79 7.03 -26.23
CA MET A 59 20.35 7.22 -26.08
C MET A 59 19.63 5.89 -25.88
N GLY A 60 19.91 4.89 -26.70
CA GLY A 60 19.30 3.56 -26.57
C GLY A 60 19.58 2.90 -25.21
N GLU A 61 20.83 2.97 -24.73
CA GLU A 61 21.19 2.45 -23.41
C GLU A 61 20.49 3.18 -22.26
N ILE A 62 20.33 4.51 -22.36
CA ILE A 62 19.63 5.30 -21.34
C ILE A 62 18.13 5.02 -21.36
N GLU A 63 17.53 4.86 -22.55
CA GLU A 63 16.12 4.49 -22.71
C GLU A 63 15.82 3.13 -22.08
N GLU A 64 16.63 2.11 -22.35
CA GLU A 64 16.48 0.78 -21.73
C GLU A 64 16.52 0.86 -20.20
N ARG A 65 17.52 1.58 -19.65
CA ARG A 65 17.66 1.76 -18.20
C ARG A 65 16.52 2.59 -17.59
N LEU A 66 15.99 3.56 -18.35
CA LEU A 66 14.83 4.35 -17.94
C LEU A 66 13.57 3.48 -17.87
N ASP A 67 13.33 2.66 -18.88
CA ASP A 67 12.19 1.75 -18.92
C ASP A 67 12.23 0.75 -17.76
N ASP A 68 13.40 0.20 -17.47
CA ASP A 68 13.61 -0.67 -16.31
C ASP A 68 13.34 0.05 -14.98
N ALA A 69 13.82 1.29 -14.83
CA ALA A 69 13.59 2.09 -13.63
C ALA A 69 12.09 2.39 -13.44
N VAL A 70 11.38 2.74 -14.51
CA VAL A 70 9.92 2.99 -14.51
C VAL A 70 9.16 1.71 -14.18
N ALA A 71 9.51 0.57 -14.79
CA ALA A 71 8.88 -0.72 -14.49
C ALA A 71 9.07 -1.11 -13.02
N ASN A 72 10.28 -0.94 -12.48
CA ASN A 72 10.57 -1.20 -11.07
C ASN A 72 9.81 -0.25 -10.14
N ARG A 73 9.67 1.02 -10.50
CA ARG A 73 8.89 2.01 -9.75
C ARG A 73 7.41 1.62 -9.66
N ARG A 74 6.83 1.15 -10.76
CA ARG A 74 5.46 0.63 -10.80
C ARG A 74 5.29 -0.62 -9.95
N ARG A 75 6.23 -1.58 -10.02
CA ARG A 75 6.20 -2.80 -9.19
C ARG A 75 6.30 -2.46 -7.71
N LEU A 76 7.20 -1.55 -7.34
CA LEU A 76 7.36 -1.07 -5.97
C LEU A 76 6.07 -0.42 -5.45
N GLN A 77 5.39 0.38 -6.27
CA GLN A 77 4.13 0.99 -5.89
C GLN A 77 3.08 -0.07 -5.53
N ALA A 78 2.92 -1.11 -6.35
CA ALA A 78 1.96 -2.19 -6.08
C ALA A 78 2.25 -2.93 -4.74
N ILE A 79 3.53 -3.15 -4.43
CA ILE A 79 3.95 -3.76 -3.17
C ILE A 79 3.65 -2.82 -1.99
N LYS A 80 3.96 -1.52 -2.13
CA LYS A 80 3.70 -0.49 -1.12
C LYS A 80 2.22 -0.35 -0.83
N ASP A 81 1.37 -0.38 -1.85
CA ASP A 81 -0.09 -0.31 -1.70
C ASP A 81 -0.59 -1.51 -0.88
N THR A 82 -0.10 -2.71 -1.20
CA THR A 82 -0.44 -3.95 -0.46
C THR A 82 0.01 -3.86 1.00
N ALA A 83 1.26 -3.44 1.25
CA ALA A 83 1.78 -3.30 2.60
C ALA A 83 1.05 -2.22 3.43
N THR A 84 0.60 -1.15 2.78
CA THR A 84 -0.19 -0.09 3.41
C THR A 84 -1.56 -0.60 3.82
N GLN A 85 -2.26 -1.30 2.92
CA GLN A 85 -3.56 -1.91 3.21
C GLN A 85 -3.47 -2.93 4.36
N GLU A 86 -2.44 -3.77 4.37
CA GLU A 86 -2.24 -4.74 5.46
C GLU A 86 -1.98 -4.04 6.80
N LEU A 87 -1.16 -2.98 6.81
CA LEU A 87 -0.91 -2.21 8.02
C LEU A 87 -2.19 -1.54 8.54
N GLU A 88 -3.01 -0.98 7.66
CA GLU A 88 -4.30 -0.39 8.02
C GLU A 88 -5.25 -1.44 8.61
N ALA A 89 -5.31 -2.63 8.02
CA ALA A 89 -6.12 -3.74 8.52
C ALA A 89 -5.71 -4.17 9.94
N LEU A 90 -4.39 -4.34 10.18
CA LEU A 90 -3.88 -4.70 11.51
C LEU A 90 -4.10 -3.60 12.55
N GLN A 91 -4.00 -2.33 12.16
CA GLN A 91 -4.31 -1.21 13.04
C GLN A 91 -5.80 -1.16 13.40
N LEU A 92 -6.67 -1.47 12.45
CA LEU A 92 -8.11 -1.54 12.69
C LEU A 92 -8.44 -2.66 13.68
N LEU A 93 -7.84 -3.84 13.48
CA LEU A 93 -8.01 -4.98 14.39
C LEU A 93 -7.62 -4.61 15.82
N LYS A 94 -6.46 -3.96 16.00
CA LYS A 94 -6.01 -3.47 17.31
C LYS A 94 -7.03 -2.52 17.95
N ARG A 95 -7.55 -1.54 17.20
CA ARG A 95 -8.54 -0.57 17.71
C ARG A 95 -9.85 -1.25 18.12
N VAL A 96 -10.28 -2.28 17.39
CA VAL A 96 -11.48 -3.04 17.75
C VAL A 96 -11.26 -3.84 19.04
N ASP A 97 -10.10 -4.49 19.20
CA ASP A 97 -9.76 -5.22 20.42
C ASP A 97 -9.66 -4.29 21.64
N GLU A 98 -9.08 -3.11 21.46
CA GLU A 98 -9.03 -2.05 22.49
C GLU A 98 -10.44 -1.57 22.86
N ALA A 99 -11.29 -1.29 21.86
CA ALA A 99 -12.68 -0.88 22.08
C ALA A 99 -13.49 -1.95 22.83
N ARG A 100 -13.30 -3.23 22.50
CA ARG A 100 -13.95 -4.35 23.21
C ARG A 100 -13.48 -4.45 24.66
N THR A 101 -12.19 -4.26 24.91
CA THR A 101 -11.61 -4.29 26.26
C THR A 101 -12.11 -3.12 27.11
N GLN A 102 -12.21 -1.92 26.52
CA GLN A 102 -12.77 -0.74 27.16
C GLN A 102 -14.26 -0.93 27.46
N LEU A 103 -15.03 -1.43 26.50
CA LEU A 103 -16.45 -1.73 26.67
C LEU A 103 -16.68 -2.72 27.81
N ALA A 104 -15.92 -3.83 27.85
CA ALA A 104 -16.02 -4.81 28.93
C ALA A 104 -15.66 -4.20 30.29
N THR A 105 -14.67 -3.30 30.34
CA THR A 105 -14.27 -2.62 31.57
C THR A 105 -15.36 -1.65 32.06
N LEU A 106 -15.98 -0.90 31.15
CA LEU A 106 -17.09 0.02 31.47
C LEU A 106 -18.36 -0.73 31.89
N GLN A 107 -18.67 -1.86 31.24
CA GLN A 107 -19.82 -2.71 31.59
C GLN A 107 -19.65 -3.42 32.94
N ASN A 108 -18.42 -3.84 33.28
CA ASN A 108 -18.12 -4.50 34.55
C ASN A 108 -17.86 -3.51 35.70
N GLY A 109 -17.51 -2.26 35.39
CA GLY A 109 -17.39 -1.19 36.36
C GLY A 109 -18.77 -0.69 36.79
N THR A 110 -18.98 -0.49 38.09
CA THR A 110 -20.19 0.15 38.64
C THR A 110 -20.23 1.66 38.37
N GLY A 111 -19.94 2.08 37.14
CA GLY A 111 -19.96 3.48 36.73
C GLY A 111 -21.39 3.91 36.40
N VAL A 112 -22.09 4.51 37.37
CA VAL A 112 -23.42 5.09 37.14
C VAL A 112 -23.25 6.55 36.71
N GLY A 113 -23.57 6.86 35.45
CA GLY A 113 -23.55 8.22 34.92
C GLY A 113 -23.82 8.27 33.42
N ASP A 114 -24.54 9.31 32.98
CA ASP A 114 -24.96 9.53 31.59
C ASP A 114 -23.75 9.59 30.62
N ASP A 115 -22.59 10.03 31.11
CA ASP A 115 -21.31 10.02 30.38
C ASP A 115 -20.81 8.59 30.08
N VAL A 116 -20.93 7.66 31.04
CA VAL A 116 -20.53 6.25 30.88
C VAL A 116 -21.44 5.56 29.87
N ASP A 117 -22.75 5.80 29.96
CA ASP A 117 -23.74 5.27 29.00
C ASP A 117 -23.51 5.81 27.59
N SER A 118 -23.12 7.09 27.47
CA SER A 118 -22.79 7.69 26.17
C SER A 118 -21.56 7.03 25.55
N GLU A 119 -20.54 6.70 26.35
CA GLU A 119 -19.29 6.11 25.89
C GLU A 119 -19.47 4.64 25.51
N ILE A 120 -20.26 3.89 26.27
CA ILE A 120 -20.68 2.52 25.94
C ILE A 120 -21.35 2.49 24.55
N ARG A 121 -22.33 3.38 24.30
CA ARG A 121 -23.01 3.45 22.98
C ARG A 121 -22.05 3.78 21.84
N LYS A 122 -21.07 4.67 22.06
CA LYS A 122 -20.05 4.99 21.04
C LYS A 122 -19.19 3.78 20.71
N LEU A 123 -18.68 3.07 21.73
CA LEU A 123 -17.84 1.89 21.55
C LEU A 123 -18.60 0.75 20.87
N GLU A 124 -19.85 0.49 21.28
CA GLU A 124 -20.73 -0.49 20.63
C GLU A 124 -21.00 -0.11 19.17
N GLY A 125 -21.30 1.17 18.90
CA GLY A 125 -21.48 1.68 17.55
C GLY A 125 -20.25 1.50 16.66
N PHE A 126 -19.06 1.78 17.21
CA PHE A 126 -17.79 1.56 16.52
C PHE A 126 -17.54 0.09 16.21
N ILE A 127 -17.71 -0.81 17.18
CA ILE A 127 -17.52 -2.26 17.00
C ILE A 127 -18.52 -2.81 15.97
N ALA A 128 -19.80 -2.41 16.06
CA ALA A 128 -20.84 -2.86 15.14
C ALA A 128 -20.63 -2.34 13.70
N ALA A 129 -20.14 -1.11 13.53
CA ALA A 129 -19.78 -0.58 12.22
C ALA A 129 -18.63 -1.39 11.58
N ASN A 130 -17.56 -1.65 12.35
CA ASN A 130 -16.42 -2.44 11.89
C ASN A 130 -16.80 -3.89 11.57
N SER A 131 -17.66 -4.51 12.39
CA SER A 131 -18.14 -5.87 12.15
C SER A 131 -18.94 -5.95 10.84
N ARG A 132 -19.83 -4.98 10.58
CA ARG A 132 -20.59 -4.90 9.31
C ARG A 132 -19.69 -4.68 8.10
N GLN A 133 -18.67 -3.83 8.23
CA GLN A 133 -17.71 -3.60 7.17
C GLN A 133 -16.90 -4.87 6.85
N ALA A 134 -16.48 -5.63 7.87
CA ALA A 134 -15.80 -6.90 7.67
C ALA A 134 -16.70 -7.94 6.96
N GLU A 135 -17.98 -8.02 7.35
CA GLU A 135 -18.96 -8.90 6.71
C GLU A 135 -19.18 -8.54 5.22
N GLN A 136 -19.29 -7.25 4.89
CA GLN A 136 -19.39 -6.77 3.52
C GLN A 136 -18.14 -7.13 2.71
N ALA A 137 -16.94 -6.88 3.24
CA ALA A 137 -15.69 -7.21 2.57
C ALA A 137 -15.54 -8.73 2.28
N ILE A 138 -16.02 -9.59 3.18
CA ILE A 138 -16.05 -11.05 2.96
C ILE A 138 -17.05 -11.40 1.85
N THR A 139 -18.22 -10.78 1.87
CA THR A 139 -19.29 -11.01 0.88
C THR A 139 -18.84 -10.59 -0.52
N ASP A 140 -18.18 -9.43 -0.64
CA ASP A 140 -17.72 -8.91 -1.92
C ASP A 140 -16.59 -9.77 -2.51
N ARG A 141 -15.62 -10.21 -1.68
CA ARG A 141 -14.60 -11.18 -2.10
C ARG A 141 -15.20 -12.52 -2.52
N PHE A 142 -16.28 -12.96 -1.87
CA PHE A 142 -16.98 -14.18 -2.26
C PHE A 142 -17.66 -14.03 -3.62
N ARG A 143 -18.30 -12.87 -3.88
CA ARG A 143 -18.93 -12.53 -5.16
C ARG A 143 -17.91 -12.41 -6.30
N GLU A 144 -16.76 -11.76 -6.07
CA GLU A 144 -15.69 -11.68 -7.06
C GLU A 144 -15.22 -13.10 -7.46
N ARG A 145 -14.92 -13.95 -6.48
CA ARG A 145 -14.47 -15.33 -6.72
C ARG A 145 -15.51 -16.19 -7.45
N THR A 146 -16.80 -16.03 -7.16
CA THR A 146 -17.86 -16.75 -7.88
C THR A 146 -18.06 -16.20 -9.29
N SER A 147 -17.94 -14.88 -9.48
CA SER A 147 -18.03 -14.24 -10.80
C SER A 147 -16.87 -14.63 -11.73
N GLU A 148 -15.64 -14.72 -11.20
CA GLU A 148 -14.47 -15.21 -11.94
C GLU A 148 -14.60 -16.68 -12.35
N ARG A 149 -15.16 -17.53 -11.47
CA ARG A 149 -15.46 -18.93 -11.78
C ARG A 149 -16.52 -19.09 -12.87
N VAL A 150 -17.54 -18.24 -12.87
CA VAL A 150 -18.61 -18.27 -13.89
C VAL A 150 -18.13 -17.70 -15.23
N SER A 151 -17.22 -16.72 -15.22
CA SER A 151 -16.63 -16.13 -16.44
C SER A 151 -15.61 -17.06 -17.11
N GLY A 152 -14.91 -17.91 -16.33
CA GLY A 152 -13.94 -18.88 -16.84
C GLY A 152 -14.51 -20.12 -17.54
N ASP A 153 -15.84 -20.31 -17.54
CA ASP A 153 -16.52 -21.50 -18.07
C ASP A 153 -17.19 -21.26 -19.44
N ARG A 154 -16.82 -20.19 -20.17
CA ARG A 154 -17.22 -20.04 -21.57
C ARG A 154 -16.25 -20.82 -22.47
N PRO A 155 -16.68 -21.93 -23.11
CA PRO A 155 -15.87 -22.48 -24.18
C PRO A 155 -15.86 -21.47 -25.32
N ALA A 156 -14.67 -21.19 -25.86
CA ALA A 156 -14.54 -20.53 -27.15
C ALA A 156 -15.20 -21.44 -28.19
N GLY A 157 -16.41 -21.08 -28.61
CA GLY A 157 -17.07 -21.62 -29.79
C GLY A 157 -16.62 -20.89 -31.04
#